data_AF-A0A0Q0VK98-F1
#
_entry.id   AF-A0A0Q0VK98-F1
#
_cell.length_a   1.000
_cell.length_b   1.000
_cell.length_c   1.000
_cell.angle_alpha   90.00
_cell.angle_beta   90.00
_cell.angle_gamma   90.00
#
_symmetry.space_group_name_H-M   'P 1'
#
loop_
_entity.id
_entity.type
_entity.pdbx_description
1 polymer ?
#
loop_
_entity_poly.entity_id
_entity_poly.type
_entity_poly.pdbx_seq_one_letter_code
_entity_poly.pdbx_strand_id
1 'polypeptide(L)' 'GELPERMEDVPRDRQVVVYCDAGYKGSLGASLLKKAGYGQVGNLLGGMGAWVKAGHPVEKAGT' A
#
# COMPACT_ATOMS: atom_id res chain seq x y z
N GLY A 1 12.08 -4.83 -5.80
CA GLY A 1 10.64 -4.58 -5.94
C GLY A 1 10.49 -3.47 -6.96
N GLU A 2 9.47 -3.52 -7.81
CA GLU A 2 9.37 -2.72 -9.04
C GLU A 2 8.76 -1.33 -8.85
N LEU A 3 8.44 -0.96 -7.60
CA LEU A 3 7.77 0.31 -7.31
C LEU A 3 8.57 1.54 -7.80
N PRO A 4 9.91 1.61 -7.65
CA PRO A 4 10.68 2.75 -8.17
C PRO A 4 10.55 2.93 -9.68
N GLU A 5 10.52 1.84 -10.44
CA GLU A 5 10.44 1.84 -11.90
C GLU A 5 9.01 2.10 -12.40
N ARG A 6 8.00 1.86 -11.57
CA ARG A 6 6.57 1.95 -11.93
C ARG A 6 5.80 3.04 -11.17
N MET A 7 6.49 4.07 -10.67
CA MET A 7 5.83 5.13 -9.88
C MET A 7 4.73 5.85 -10.67
N GLU A 8 4.87 5.98 -11.99
CA GLU A 8 3.87 6.62 -12.85
C GLU A 8 2.50 5.93 -12.85
N ASP A 9 2.45 4.64 -12.52
CA ASP A 9 1.20 3.89 -12.37
C ASP A 9 0.41 4.30 -11.10
N VAL A 10 1.07 4.98 -10.15
CA VAL A 10 0.46 5.39 -8.89
C VAL A 10 -0.12 6.80 -9.04
N PRO A 11 -1.43 7.00 -8.80
CA PRO A 11 -2.08 8.30 -8.94
C PRO A 11 -1.55 9.30 -7.91
N ARG A 12 -1.34 10.55 -8.33
CA ARG A 12 -0.77 11.63 -7.51
C ARG A 12 -1.82 12.59 -6.92
N ASP A 13 -3.02 12.56 -7.45
CA ASP A 13 -4.12 13.49 -7.18
C ASP A 13 -5.07 13.01 -6.07
N ARG A 14 -4.83 11.84 -5.49
CA ARG A 14 -5.66 11.24 -4.44
C ARG A 14 -4.84 10.52 -3.39
N GLN A 15 -5.48 10.18 -2.28
CA GLN A 15 -4.88 9.42 -1.21
C GLN A 15 -4.46 8.02 -1.68
N VAL A 16 -3.21 7.66 -1.39
CA VAL A 16 -2.64 6.32 -1.64
C VAL A 16 -2.46 5.61 -0.31
N VAL A 17 -3.05 4.42 -0.17
CA VAL A 17 -2.83 3.54 0.99
C VAL A 17 -2.03 2.33 0.53
N VAL A 18 -0.82 2.19 1.06
CA VAL A 18 0.07 1.06 0.75
C VAL A 18 -0.13 -0.02 1.81
N TYR A 19 -0.11 -1.28 1.40
CA TYR A 19 -0.14 -2.42 2.32
C TYR A 19 0.72 -3.57 1.78
N CYS A 20 1.04 -4.51 2.66
CA CYS A 20 1.59 -5.82 2.31
C CYS A 20 0.99 -6.86 3.27
N ASP A 21 1.66 -8.00 3.50
CA ASP A 21 1.15 -9.03 4.41
C ASP A 21 1.07 -8.55 5.88
N ALA A 22 2.18 -8.02 6.40
CA ALA A 22 2.32 -7.64 7.83
C ALA A 22 2.71 -6.17 8.09
N GLY A 23 2.92 -5.37 7.03
CA GLY A 23 3.21 -3.93 7.12
C GLY A 23 4.66 -3.50 6.84
N TYR A 24 5.67 -4.37 6.93
CA TYR A 24 7.08 -3.99 6.70
C TYR A 24 7.34 -3.54 5.25
N LYS A 25 6.92 -4.32 4.26
CA LYS A 25 7.09 -3.91 2.84
C LYS A 25 6.21 -2.71 2.50
N GLY A 26 5.02 -2.62 3.12
CA GLY A 26 4.11 -1.49 2.95
C GLY A 26 4.70 -0.17 3.45
N SER A 27 5.43 -0.18 4.57
CA SER A 27 6.08 1.03 5.10
C SER A 27 7.23 1.50 4.20
N LEU A 28 7.99 0.58 3.60
CA LEU A 28 9.01 0.90 2.61
C LEU A 28 8.40 1.53 1.36
N GLY A 29 7.32 0.93 0.82
CA GLY A 29 6.61 1.48 -0.34
C GLY A 29 6.03 2.86 -0.08
N ALA A 30 5.37 3.05 1.07
CA ALA A 30 4.85 4.36 1.47
C ALA A 30 5.96 5.41 1.61
N SER A 31 7.13 5.04 2.14
CA SER A 31 8.28 5.93 2.27
C SER A 31 8.85 6.35 0.91
N LEU A 32 8.90 5.43 -0.06
CA LEU A 32 9.33 5.73 -1.42
C LEU A 32 8.38 6.72 -2.11
N LEU A 33 7.07 6.50 -2.01
CA LEU A 33 6.07 7.42 -2.58
C LEU A 33 6.14 8.81 -1.92
N LYS A 34 6.28 8.88 -0.60
CA LYS A 34 6.47 10.18 0.09
C LYS A 34 7.72 10.91 -0.39
N LYS A 35 8.84 10.19 -0.53
CA LYS A 35 10.09 10.76 -1.07
C LYS A 35 9.94 11.25 -2.51
N ALA A 36 9.07 10.62 -3.31
CA ALA A 36 8.76 11.01 -4.68
C ALA A 36 7.74 12.17 -4.80
N GLY A 37 7.31 12.76 -3.68
CA GLY A 37 6.45 13.95 -3.65
C GLY A 37 4.95 13.65 -3.65
N TYR A 38 4.52 12.41 -3.37
CA TYR A 38 3.11 12.11 -3.22
C TYR A 38 2.55 12.77 -1.95
N GLY A 39 1.54 13.63 -2.10
CA GLY A 39 1.05 14.47 -1.00
C GLY A 39 0.29 13.71 0.09
N GLN A 40 -0.42 12.64 -0.28
CA GLN A 40 -1.30 11.91 0.64
C GLN A 40 -0.99 10.41 0.59
N VAL A 41 -0.07 9.95 1.44
CA VAL A 41 0.34 8.53 1.50
C VAL A 41 0.21 7.97 2.92
N GLY A 42 -0.57 6.90 3.06
CA GLY A 42 -0.72 6.10 4.27
C GLY A 42 -0.17 4.68 4.11
N ASN A 43 0.15 4.04 5.23
CA ASN A 43 0.48 2.61 5.30
C ASN A 43 -0.54 1.91 6.20
N LEU A 44 -1.11 0.79 5.73
CA LEU A 44 -2.02 -0.01 6.53
C LEU A 44 -1.24 -0.75 7.63
N LEU A 45 -1.42 -0.32 8.88
CA LEU A 45 -0.75 -0.95 10.02
C LEU A 45 -1.16 -2.42 10.17
N GLY A 46 -0.17 -3.29 10.30
CA GLY A 46 -0.35 -4.74 10.35
C GLY A 46 -0.71 -5.40 9.01
N GLY A 47 -0.80 -4.63 7.91
CA GLY A 47 -1.04 -5.15 6.57
C GLY A 47 -2.36 -5.91 6.39
N MET A 48 -2.40 -6.81 5.41
CA MET A 48 -3.54 -7.68 5.16
C MET A 48 -3.88 -8.58 6.36
N GLY A 49 -2.88 -8.99 7.15
CA GLY A 49 -3.12 -9.78 8.35
C GLY A 49 -4.03 -9.05 9.35
N ALA A 50 -3.78 -7.77 9.59
CA ALA A 50 -4.65 -6.96 10.44
C ALA A 50 -6.02 -6.70 9.82
N TRP A 51 -6.09 -6.47 8.49
CA TRP A 51 -7.35 -6.28 7.77
C TRP A 51 -8.29 -7.49 7.92
N VAL A 52 -7.76 -8.69 7.68
CA VAL A 52 -8.50 -9.95 7.83
C VAL A 52 -8.89 -10.21 9.28
N LYS A 53 -7.97 -9.97 10.23
CA LYS A 53 -8.25 -10.14 11.67
C LYS A 53 -9.35 -9.19 12.17
N ALA A 54 -9.46 -8.00 11.59
CA ALA A 54 -10.52 -7.04 11.89
C ALA A 54 -11.87 -7.41 11.25
N GLY A 55 -11.94 -8.48 10.46
CA GLY A 55 -13.18 -8.95 9.81
C GLY A 55 -13.60 -8.12 8.60
N HIS A 56 -12.69 -7.34 8.02
CA HIS A 56 -12.99 -6.57 6.81
C HIS A 56 -13.12 -7.49 5.59
N PRO A 57 -13.93 -7.11 4.58
CA PRO A 57 -14.15 -7.92 3.39
C PRO A 57 -12.86 -8.11 2.60
N VAL A 58 -12.72 -9.29 2.01
CA VAL A 58 -11.63 -9.64 1.09
C VAL A 58 -12.21 -10.31 -0.13
N GLU A 59 -11.78 -9.87 -1.30
CA GLU A 59 -12.02 -10.57 -2.55
C GLU A 59 -10.87 -11.53 -2.80
N LYS A 60 -11.20 -12.79 -3.07
CA LYS A 60 -10.23 -13.76 -3.56
C LYS A 60 -10.25 -13.69 -5.08
N ALA A 61 -9.08 -13.73 -5.71
CA ALA A 61 -9.03 -13.93 -7.16
C ALA A 61 -9.84 -15.19 -7.49
N GLY A 62 -10.84 -15.05 -8.37
CA GLY A 62 -11.63 -16.18 -8.85
C GLY A 62 -10.72 -17.20 -9.52
N THR A 63 -10.98 -18.47 -9.23
CA THR A 63 -10.31 -19.60 -9.90
C THR A 63 -10.66 -19.66 -11.38
#